data_AF-A0A397UT99-F1
#
_entry.id   AF-A0A397UT99-F1
#
_cell.length_a   1.000
_cell.length_b   1.000
_cell.length_c   1.000
_cell.angle_alpha   90.00
_cell.angle_beta   90.00
_cell.angle_gamma   90.00
#
_symmetry.space_group_name_H-M   'P 1'
#
loop_
_entity.id
_entity.type
_entity.pdbx_description
1 polymer ?
#
loop_
_entity_poly.entity_id
_entity_poly.type
_entity_poly.pdbx_seq_one_letter_code
_entity_poly.pdbx_strand_id
1 'polypeptide(L)'
;MTTIRDLFGGAIVSHIPPTFIDVSDIREIADNQEVFADVNSDESIVIEILQYVNEPSNEDAVRYHFASLAHDNDAEDFNTIQQITELTALEVPKLPSDTPKYLLVGQQQISKFDERDPSARNLVTILMALFRFPNIQTDIVITCNIPVILGATSSSRLVTQEGDVNEGYEEFRKILTSFDIKDWGLFNA
;
A
#
# COMPACT_ATOMS: atom_id res chain seq x y z
N MET A 1 1.83 -18.33 -13.62
CA MET A 1 3.20 -18.13 -13.10
C MET A 1 3.17 -16.83 -12.33
N THR A 2 3.61 -16.82 -11.08
CA THR A 2 3.69 -15.61 -10.26
C THR A 2 4.84 -14.76 -10.80
N THR A 3 4.57 -13.54 -11.24
CA THR A 3 5.60 -12.66 -11.81
C THR A 3 6.26 -11.90 -10.68
N ILE A 4 7.50 -12.28 -10.35
CA ILE A 4 8.34 -11.52 -9.39
C ILE A 4 8.95 -10.34 -10.13
N ARG A 5 8.86 -9.16 -9.53
CA ARG A 5 9.49 -7.92 -9.99
C ARG A 5 10.61 -7.51 -9.04
N ASP A 6 11.61 -6.87 -9.62
CA ASP A 6 12.65 -6.13 -8.91
C ASP A 6 12.08 -4.77 -8.48
N LEU A 7 12.39 -4.37 -7.26
CA LEU A 7 11.97 -3.12 -6.61
C LEU A 7 13.22 -2.45 -6.04
N PHE A 8 13.28 -1.12 -6.06
CA PHE A 8 14.41 -0.33 -5.57
C PHE A 8 15.74 -0.79 -6.18
N GLY A 9 15.78 -0.89 -7.51
CA GLY A 9 16.96 -1.36 -8.24
C GLY A 9 17.32 -2.84 -7.99
N GLY A 10 16.35 -3.65 -7.53
CA GLY A 10 16.53 -5.08 -7.25
C GLY A 10 16.98 -5.39 -5.82
N ALA A 11 17.09 -4.38 -4.96
CA ALA A 11 17.36 -4.59 -3.54
C ALA A 11 16.21 -5.29 -2.81
N ILE A 12 14.98 -5.13 -3.31
CA ILE A 12 13.79 -5.85 -2.86
C ILE A 12 13.18 -6.56 -4.07
N VAL A 13 12.59 -7.73 -3.86
CA VAL A 13 11.77 -8.39 -4.87
C VAL A 13 10.42 -8.80 -4.29
N SER A 14 9.37 -8.71 -5.09
CA SER A 14 8.03 -9.14 -4.71
C SER A 14 7.19 -9.48 -5.93
N HIS A 15 6.11 -10.23 -5.73
CA HIS A 15 5.05 -10.36 -6.73
C HIS A 15 4.40 -8.99 -6.95
N ILE A 16 4.13 -8.66 -8.21
CA ILE A 16 3.24 -7.56 -8.60
C ILE A 16 2.31 -8.13 -9.67
N PRO A 17 0.98 -7.93 -9.58
CA PRO A 17 0.07 -8.53 -10.55
C PRO A 17 0.41 -8.08 -11.99
N PRO A 18 0.28 -8.95 -13.01
CA PRO A 18 0.77 -8.65 -14.36
C PRO A 18 0.11 -7.44 -15.03
N THR A 19 -1.11 -7.10 -14.63
CA THR A 19 -1.87 -5.96 -15.16
C THR A 19 -1.45 -4.64 -14.53
N PHE A 20 -0.71 -4.68 -13.42
CA PHE A 20 -0.18 -3.50 -12.77
C PHE A 20 1.10 -3.04 -13.49
N ILE A 21 1.06 -1.80 -13.94
CA ILE A 21 2.18 -1.12 -14.59
C ILE A 21 2.87 -0.19 -13.59
N ASP A 22 4.18 -0.08 -13.73
CA ASP A 22 4.97 0.90 -13.00
C ASP A 22 4.66 2.30 -13.55
N VAL A 23 4.31 3.25 -12.68
CA VAL A 23 3.95 4.61 -13.10
C VAL A 23 5.16 5.56 -13.15
N SER A 24 6.36 5.11 -12.76
CA SER A 24 7.60 5.89 -12.86
C SER A 24 7.94 6.30 -14.30
N ASP A 25 7.50 5.51 -15.28
CA ASP A 25 7.61 5.83 -16.72
C ASP A 25 6.75 7.04 -17.14
N ILE A 26 5.73 7.37 -16.34
CA ILE A 26 4.69 8.35 -16.68
C ILE A 26 4.82 9.63 -15.83
N ARG A 27 5.30 9.50 -14.59
CA ARG A 27 5.54 10.62 -13.67
C ARG A 27 6.77 10.35 -12.80
N GLU A 28 7.42 11.42 -12.38
CA GLU A 28 8.43 11.32 -11.33
C GLU A 28 7.78 10.85 -10.02
N ILE A 29 8.40 9.85 -9.40
CA ILE A 29 8.06 9.36 -8.06
C ILE A 29 9.28 9.53 -7.16
N ALA A 30 9.08 9.59 -5.85
CA ALA A 30 10.20 9.70 -4.92
C ALA A 30 11.04 8.41 -4.93
N ASP A 31 12.35 8.53 -4.77
CA ASP A 31 13.28 7.38 -4.82
C ASP A 31 13.00 6.31 -3.76
N ASN A 32 12.32 6.68 -2.68
CA ASN A 32 11.92 5.79 -1.61
C ASN A 32 10.53 5.16 -1.83
N GLN A 33 9.94 5.33 -3.01
CA GLN A 33 8.62 4.78 -3.37
C GLN A 33 8.67 3.98 -4.67
N GLU A 34 7.88 2.93 -4.73
CA GLU A 34 7.55 2.17 -5.93
C GLU A 34 6.03 2.17 -6.09
N VAL A 35 5.54 2.67 -7.23
CA VAL A 35 4.10 2.89 -7.43
C VAL A 35 3.63 2.13 -8.66
N PHE A 36 2.61 1.29 -8.47
CA PHE A 36 1.99 0.51 -9.52
C PHE A 36 0.50 0.80 -9.62
N ALA A 37 -0.01 0.92 -10.83
CA ALA A 37 -1.44 1.11 -11.10
C ALA A 37 -1.94 0.01 -12.03
N ASP A 38 -3.12 -0.52 -11.77
CA ASP A 38 -3.77 -1.46 -12.69
C ASP A 38 -4.19 -0.76 -13.98
N VAL A 39 -4.05 -1.44 -15.12
CA VAL A 39 -4.50 -0.89 -16.41
C VAL A 39 -5.98 -1.13 -16.68
N ASN A 40 -6.60 -2.05 -15.94
CA ASN A 40 -8.00 -2.43 -16.15
C ASN A 40 -8.94 -1.85 -15.09
N SER A 41 -8.39 -1.34 -13.99
CA SER A 41 -9.13 -0.77 -12.87
C SER A 41 -8.41 0.45 -12.29
N ASP A 42 -9.04 1.11 -11.31
CA ASP A 42 -8.42 2.18 -10.53
C ASP A 42 -7.65 1.67 -9.29
N GLU A 43 -7.33 0.38 -9.24
CA GLU A 43 -6.53 -0.18 -8.15
C GLU A 43 -5.07 0.25 -8.25
N SER A 44 -4.43 0.43 -7.09
CA SER A 44 -3.01 0.76 -7.02
C SER A 44 -2.31 0.03 -5.89
N ILE A 45 -1.01 -0.22 -6.10
CA ILE A 45 -0.10 -0.75 -5.10
C ILE A 45 1.02 0.27 -4.92
N VAL A 46 1.29 0.63 -3.67
CA VAL A 46 2.40 1.52 -3.31
C VAL A 46 3.28 0.80 -2.31
N ILE A 47 4.59 0.82 -2.53
CA ILE A 47 5.58 0.33 -1.58
C ILE A 47 6.50 1.50 -1.24
N GLU A 48 6.60 1.84 0.05
CA GLU A 48 7.38 2.98 0.52
C GLU A 48 8.36 2.58 1.61
N ILE A 49 9.58 3.11 1.52
CA ILE A 49 10.60 3.01 2.56
C ILE A 49 10.60 4.33 3.33
N LEU A 50 10.18 4.27 4.58
CA LEU A 50 10.00 5.42 5.46
C LEU A 50 10.96 5.35 6.65
N GLN A 51 11.16 6.50 7.30
CA GLN A 51 11.85 6.54 8.58
C GLN A 51 11.00 5.86 9.65
N TYR A 52 11.68 5.17 10.57
CA TYR A 52 11.02 4.55 11.71
C TYR A 52 10.30 5.58 12.57
N VAL A 53 9.00 5.36 12.81
CA VAL A 53 8.20 6.27 13.64
C VAL A 53 8.29 5.86 15.11
N ASN A 54 8.62 6.82 15.97
CA ASN A 54 8.76 6.57 17.40
C ASN A 54 7.41 6.67 18.13
N GLU A 55 6.53 5.71 17.87
CA GLU A 55 5.24 5.57 18.53
C GLU A 55 5.32 4.63 19.76
N PRO A 56 4.43 4.80 20.77
CA PRO A 56 4.46 4.02 22.01
C PRO A 56 4.35 2.50 21.82
N SER A 57 3.72 2.06 20.72
CA SER A 57 3.59 0.65 20.35
C SER A 57 3.66 0.45 18.84
N ASN A 58 3.84 -0.80 18.40
CA ASN A 58 3.77 -1.12 16.97
C ASN A 58 2.38 -0.85 16.39
N GLU A 59 1.32 -1.08 17.17
CA GLU A 59 -0.05 -0.84 16.72
C GLU A 59 -0.33 0.67 16.57
N ASP A 60 0.28 1.50 17.42
CA ASP A 60 0.23 2.96 17.28
C ASP A 60 1.00 3.42 16.03
N ALA A 61 2.14 2.80 15.71
CA ALA A 61 2.86 3.05 14.46
C ALA A 61 2.01 2.69 13.22
N VAL A 62 1.25 1.59 13.27
CA VAL A 62 0.29 1.25 12.20
C VAL A 62 -0.76 2.35 12.05
N ARG A 63 -1.33 2.84 13.15
CA ARG A 63 -2.32 3.94 13.10
C ARG A 63 -1.71 5.24 12.58
N TYR A 64 -0.49 5.56 12.98
CA TYR A 64 0.25 6.72 12.53
C TYR A 64 0.40 6.72 11.00
N HIS A 65 0.90 5.63 10.43
CA HIS A 65 1.10 5.51 8.97
C HIS A 65 -0.23 5.58 8.22
N PHE A 66 -1.31 4.96 8.73
CA PHE A 66 -2.63 5.05 8.11
C PHE A 66 -3.25 6.46 8.19
N ALA A 67 -2.99 7.20 9.27
CA ALA A 67 -3.40 8.59 9.39
C ALA A 67 -2.61 9.51 8.45
N SER A 68 -1.31 9.29 8.29
CA SER A 68 -0.48 10.02 7.31
C SER A 68 -1.01 9.81 5.89
N LEU A 69 -1.31 8.56 5.53
CA LEU A 69 -1.91 8.25 4.22
C LEU A 69 -3.23 8.97 4.00
N ALA A 70 -4.06 9.13 5.04
CA ALA A 70 -5.31 9.89 4.94
C ALA A 70 -5.06 11.37 4.66
N HIS A 71 -4.05 11.95 5.31
CA HIS A 71 -3.66 13.33 5.10
C HIS A 71 -3.16 13.57 3.68
N ASP A 72 -2.28 12.68 3.19
CA ASP A 72 -1.74 12.77 1.82
C ASP A 72 -2.82 12.60 0.74
N ASN A 73 -3.93 11.93 1.09
CA ASN A 73 -5.09 11.73 0.22
C ASN A 73 -6.22 12.76 0.41
N ASP A 74 -6.04 13.80 1.25
CA ASP A 74 -7.10 14.75 1.65
C ASP A 74 -8.40 14.04 2.13
N ALA A 75 -8.23 12.92 2.84
CA ALA A 75 -9.29 12.00 3.23
C ALA A 75 -9.59 12.00 4.73
N GLU A 76 -9.18 13.03 5.48
CA GLU A 76 -9.34 13.06 6.94
C GLU A 76 -10.81 13.09 7.39
N ASP A 77 -11.71 13.58 6.54
CA ASP A 77 -13.16 13.60 6.77
C ASP A 77 -13.75 12.18 6.94
N PHE A 78 -13.14 11.18 6.31
CA PHE A 78 -13.56 9.79 6.41
C PHE A 78 -12.33 8.89 6.35
N ASN A 79 -11.84 8.51 7.53
CA ASN A 79 -10.68 7.63 7.69
C ASN A 79 -10.97 6.59 8.79
N THR A 80 -11.47 5.41 8.40
CA THR A 80 -11.95 4.40 9.35
C THR A 80 -11.07 3.15 9.31
N ILE A 81 -10.58 2.74 10.48
CA ILE A 81 -9.88 1.46 10.63
C ILE A 81 -10.90 0.37 10.92
N GLN A 82 -10.90 -0.70 10.13
CA GLN A 82 -11.76 -1.86 10.32
C GLN A 82 -11.06 -2.92 11.16
N GLN A 83 -9.78 -3.18 10.87
CA GLN A 83 -9.00 -4.22 11.54
C GLN A 83 -7.52 -3.89 11.54
N ILE A 84 -6.83 -4.27 12.61
CA ILE A 84 -5.37 -4.37 12.67
C ILE A 84 -5.04 -5.79 13.13
N THR A 85 -4.08 -6.44 12.49
CA THR A 85 -3.68 -7.82 12.80
C THR A 85 -2.18 -7.97 12.65
N GLU A 86 -1.54 -8.60 13.64
CA GLU A 86 -0.14 -8.97 13.55
C GLU A 86 0.02 -10.13 12.56
N LEU A 87 0.94 -9.97 11.60
CA LEU A 87 1.22 -10.97 10.58
C LEU A 87 2.19 -12.03 11.12
N THR A 88 1.94 -13.28 10.75
CA THR A 88 2.78 -14.42 11.13
C THR A 88 3.95 -14.61 10.19
N ALA A 89 4.91 -15.44 10.59
CA ALA A 89 5.99 -15.88 9.70
C ALA A 89 5.51 -16.75 8.52
N LEU A 90 4.27 -17.24 8.52
CA LEU A 90 3.73 -17.94 7.34
C LEU A 90 3.20 -16.96 6.29
N GLU A 91 2.71 -15.81 6.73
CA GLU A 91 2.16 -14.77 5.85
C GLU A 91 3.25 -13.90 5.23
N VAL A 92 4.37 -13.72 5.93
CA VAL A 92 5.55 -12.99 5.44
C VAL A 92 6.82 -13.80 5.72
N PRO A 93 7.06 -14.91 4.99
CA PRO A 93 8.03 -15.93 5.35
C PRO A 93 9.49 -15.59 5.08
N LYS A 94 9.75 -14.52 4.32
CA LYS A 94 11.11 -14.18 3.89
C LYS A 94 11.74 -13.04 4.69
N LEU A 95 10.96 -12.41 5.58
CA LEU A 95 11.50 -11.47 6.56
C LEU A 95 12.02 -12.23 7.80
N PRO A 96 12.96 -11.64 8.57
CA PRO A 96 13.37 -12.21 9.86
C PRO A 96 12.16 -12.45 10.77
N SER A 97 12.17 -13.58 11.49
CA SER A 97 11.01 -14.04 12.26
C SER A 97 10.57 -13.06 13.36
N ASP A 98 11.52 -12.31 13.91
CA ASP A 98 11.35 -11.30 14.95
C ASP A 98 10.98 -9.91 14.42
N THR A 99 10.86 -9.74 13.09
CA THR A 99 10.41 -8.48 12.48
C THR A 99 8.96 -8.21 12.87
N PRO A 100 8.65 -7.09 13.55
CA PRO A 100 7.27 -6.66 13.77
C PRO A 100 6.61 -6.35 12.43
N LYS A 101 5.49 -7.02 12.17
CA LYS A 101 4.78 -6.96 10.89
C LYS A 101 3.28 -6.99 11.13
N TYR A 102 2.57 -6.07 10.51
CA TYR A 102 1.15 -5.88 10.75
C TYR A 102 0.42 -5.66 9.43
N LEU A 103 -0.85 -6.05 9.41
CA LEU A 103 -1.81 -5.74 8.38
C LEU A 103 -2.91 -4.87 8.99
N LEU A 104 -3.18 -3.74 8.37
CA LEU A 104 -4.34 -2.90 8.60
C LEU A 104 -5.29 -3.00 7.42
N VAL A 105 -6.57 -3.00 7.75
CA VAL A 105 -7.68 -2.92 6.80
C VAL A 105 -8.47 -1.69 7.18
N GLY A 106 -8.57 -0.75 6.27
CA GLY A 106 -9.25 0.51 6.51
C GLY A 106 -10.01 1.00 5.29
N GLN A 107 -10.77 2.07 5.48
CA GLN A 107 -11.51 2.73 4.40
C GLN A 107 -11.32 4.24 4.47
N GLN A 108 -11.16 4.83 3.29
CA GLN A 108 -11.04 6.27 3.08
C GLN A 108 -12.00 6.75 2.01
N GLN A 109 -12.50 7.99 2.11
CA GLN A 109 -13.18 8.66 1.00
C GLN A 109 -12.22 9.60 0.29
N ILE A 110 -11.92 9.31 -0.97
CA ILE A 110 -10.89 10.01 -1.74
C ILE A 110 -11.52 10.58 -3.01
N SER A 111 -11.32 11.87 -3.27
CA SER A 111 -11.64 12.51 -4.55
C SER A 111 -10.46 12.40 -5.52
N LYS A 112 -10.71 12.24 -6.82
CA LYS A 112 -9.64 12.34 -7.82
C LYS A 112 -9.38 13.81 -8.16
N PHE A 113 -8.11 14.19 -8.36
CA PHE A 113 -7.65 15.44 -9.03
C PHE A 113 -8.58 16.66 -8.96
N ASP A 114 -8.46 17.47 -7.91
CA ASP A 114 -9.18 18.76 -7.78
C ASP A 114 -10.72 18.66 -7.90
N GLU A 115 -11.33 17.47 -7.84
CA GLU A 115 -12.77 17.28 -7.83
C GLU A 115 -13.35 17.82 -6.52
N ARG A 116 -13.81 19.08 -6.56
CA ARG A 116 -14.43 19.77 -5.41
C ARG A 116 -15.85 19.30 -5.09
N ASP A 117 -16.45 18.49 -5.95
CA ASP A 117 -17.80 17.96 -5.76
C ASP A 117 -17.76 16.79 -4.76
N PRO A 118 -18.42 16.90 -3.60
CA PRO A 118 -18.46 15.80 -2.62
C PRO A 118 -19.05 14.51 -3.19
N SER A 119 -19.88 14.58 -4.23
CA SER A 119 -20.48 13.41 -4.88
C SER A 119 -19.52 12.68 -5.84
N ALA A 120 -18.32 13.23 -6.07
CA ALA A 120 -17.25 12.59 -6.83
C ALA A 120 -16.31 11.73 -5.96
N ARG A 121 -16.43 11.81 -4.63
CA ARG A 121 -15.61 11.02 -3.69
C ARG A 121 -15.86 9.53 -3.87
N ASN A 122 -14.78 8.77 -4.06
CA ASN A 122 -14.79 7.32 -4.12
C ASN A 122 -14.56 6.75 -2.71
N LEU A 123 -15.27 5.69 -2.34
CA LEU A 123 -14.94 4.90 -1.16
C LEU A 123 -13.86 3.89 -1.55
N VAL A 124 -12.71 3.97 -0.89
CA VAL A 124 -11.54 3.14 -1.16
C VAL A 124 -11.27 2.28 0.07
N THR A 125 -11.22 0.96 -0.12
CA THR A 125 -10.68 0.03 0.87
C THR A 125 -9.17 -0.01 0.71
N ILE A 126 -8.46 0.15 1.82
CA ILE A 126 -6.99 0.17 1.87
C ILE A 126 -6.52 -1.03 2.68
N LEU A 127 -5.73 -1.89 2.03
CA LEU A 127 -4.94 -2.92 2.70
C LEU A 127 -3.56 -2.35 2.92
N MET A 128 -3.12 -2.20 4.17
CA MET A 128 -1.82 -1.63 4.49
C MET A 128 -1.00 -2.62 5.32
N ALA A 129 0.13 -3.06 4.80
CA ALA A 129 1.13 -3.79 5.58
C ALA A 129 2.20 -2.84 6.09
N LEU A 130 2.60 -3.01 7.34
CA LEU A 130 3.72 -2.31 7.96
C LEU A 130 4.77 -3.33 8.40
N PHE A 131 6.01 -3.19 7.93
CA PHE A 131 7.17 -3.95 8.38
C PHE A 131 8.16 -3.02 9.08
N ARG A 132 8.53 -3.34 10.32
CA ARG A 132 9.32 -2.43 11.14
C ARG A 132 10.72 -2.98 11.38
N PHE A 133 11.73 -2.13 11.18
CA PHE A 133 13.13 -2.50 11.39
C PHE A 133 13.82 -1.51 12.35
N PRO A 134 13.62 -1.66 13.68
CA PRO A 134 14.17 -0.73 14.67
C PRO A 134 15.70 -0.61 14.62
N ASN A 135 16.42 -1.69 14.29
CA ASN A 135 17.89 -1.69 14.26
C ASN A 135 18.49 -0.78 13.18
N ILE A 136 17.75 -0.55 12.10
CA ILE A 136 18.14 0.31 10.98
C ILE A 136 17.24 1.55 10.86
N GLN A 137 16.36 1.78 11.85
CA GLN A 137 15.46 2.93 11.90
C GLN A 137 14.61 3.11 10.62
N THR A 138 14.08 2.00 10.10
CA THR A 138 13.23 1.98 8.90
C THR A 138 11.87 1.36 9.19
N ASP A 139 10.83 1.94 8.61
CA ASP A 139 9.51 1.31 8.44
C ASP A 139 9.27 1.14 6.92
N ILE A 140 8.84 -0.05 6.50
CA ILE A 140 8.37 -0.28 5.12
C ILE A 140 6.84 -0.36 5.16
N VAL A 141 6.19 0.47 4.35
CA VAL A 141 4.73 0.51 4.23
C VAL A 141 4.35 0.02 2.83
N ILE A 142 3.45 -0.94 2.75
CA ILE A 142 2.89 -1.44 1.50
C ILE A 142 1.39 -1.17 1.54
N THR A 143 0.85 -0.45 0.58
CA THR A 143 -0.60 -0.22 0.46
C THR A 143 -1.13 -0.84 -0.82
N CYS A 144 -2.34 -1.39 -0.75
CA CYS A 144 -3.17 -1.71 -1.90
C CYS A 144 -4.50 -0.97 -1.76
N ASN A 145 -4.76 -0.07 -2.71
CA ASN A 145 -5.94 0.77 -2.75
C ASN A 145 -6.97 0.15 -3.69
N ILE A 146 -8.15 -0.15 -3.16
CA ILE A 146 -9.24 -0.84 -3.88
C ILE A 146 -10.48 0.06 -3.85
N PRO A 147 -10.79 0.79 -4.94
CA PRO A 147 -11.99 1.60 -5.03
C PRO A 147 -13.24 0.71 -5.06
N VAL A 148 -13.99 0.66 -3.96
CA VAL A 148 -15.15 -0.23 -3.80
C VAL A 148 -16.49 0.44 -4.08
N ILE A 149 -16.55 1.77 -4.00
CA ILE A 149 -17.72 2.54 -4.43
C ILE A 149 -17.22 3.76 -5.19
N LEU A 150 -17.67 3.93 -6.43
CA LEU A 150 -17.32 5.12 -7.19
C LEU A 150 -18.33 6.24 -6.93
N GLY A 151 -17.86 7.47 -6.69
CA GLY A 151 -18.73 8.64 -6.56
C GLY A 151 -19.60 8.83 -7.81
N ALA A 152 -20.85 9.27 -7.65
CA ALA A 152 -21.82 9.37 -8.75
C ALA A 152 -21.32 10.25 -9.91
N THR A 153 -20.53 11.28 -9.61
CA THR A 153 -19.93 12.20 -10.57
C THR A 153 -18.43 11.97 -10.78
N SER A 154 -17.87 10.90 -10.19
CA SER A 154 -16.44 10.60 -10.31
C SER A 154 -16.06 10.30 -11.75
N SER A 155 -14.97 10.92 -12.22
CA SER A 155 -14.38 10.65 -13.52
C SER A 155 -14.02 9.16 -13.73
N SER A 156 -13.74 8.44 -12.63
CA SER A 156 -13.51 7.00 -12.60
C SER A 156 -14.65 6.17 -13.19
N ARG A 157 -15.92 6.57 -13.01
CA ARG A 157 -17.08 5.77 -13.45
C ARG A 157 -17.14 5.50 -14.96
N LEU A 158 -16.50 6.35 -15.76
CA LEU A 158 -16.50 6.22 -17.22
C LEU A 158 -15.38 5.31 -17.73
N VAL A 159 -14.39 5.03 -16.89
CA VAL A 159 -13.12 4.39 -17.31
C VAL A 159 -12.79 3.12 -16.52
N THR A 160 -13.39 2.92 -15.35
CA THR A 160 -13.17 1.75 -14.48
C THR A 160 -14.48 1.23 -13.86
N GLN A 161 -14.42 0.02 -13.32
CA GLN A 161 -15.41 -0.57 -12.42
C GLN A 161 -14.92 -0.51 -10.96
N GLU A 162 -15.82 -0.82 -10.04
CA GLU A 162 -15.51 -1.03 -8.61
C GLU A 162 -14.65 -2.31 -8.47
N GLY A 163 -13.65 -2.26 -7.58
CA GLY A 163 -12.74 -3.38 -7.30
C GLY A 163 -13.37 -4.44 -6.40
N ASP A 164 -12.89 -5.68 -6.51
CA ASP A 164 -13.27 -6.79 -5.63
C ASP A 164 -12.26 -6.90 -4.48
N VAL A 165 -12.72 -6.58 -3.27
CA VAL A 165 -11.89 -6.64 -2.06
C VAL A 165 -11.27 -8.02 -1.86
N ASN A 166 -11.98 -9.10 -2.19
CA ASN A 166 -11.44 -10.46 -2.03
C ASN A 166 -10.30 -10.71 -3.01
N GLU A 167 -10.43 -10.30 -4.26
CA GLU A 167 -9.37 -10.41 -5.26
C GLU A 167 -8.15 -9.57 -4.84
N GLY A 168 -8.38 -8.33 -4.40
CA GLY A 168 -7.33 -7.48 -3.86
C GLY A 168 -6.60 -8.10 -2.67
N TYR A 169 -7.31 -8.77 -1.75
CA TYR A 169 -6.69 -9.53 -0.65
C TYR A 169 -5.84 -10.71 -1.15
N GLU A 170 -6.32 -11.46 -2.14
CA GLU A 170 -5.59 -12.59 -2.71
C GLU A 170 -4.28 -12.11 -3.35
N GLU A 171 -4.32 -11.02 -4.12
CA GLU A 171 -3.13 -10.41 -4.71
C GLU A 171 -2.21 -9.85 -3.62
N PHE A 172 -2.75 -9.12 -2.65
CA PHE A 172 -1.95 -8.57 -1.55
C PHE A 172 -1.21 -9.66 -0.78
N ARG A 173 -1.85 -10.79 -0.53
CA ARG A 173 -1.18 -11.94 0.10
C ARG A 173 -0.03 -12.50 -0.74
N LYS A 174 -0.17 -12.55 -2.07
CA LYS A 174 0.94 -12.96 -2.96
C LYS A 174 2.10 -11.98 -2.86
N ILE A 175 1.83 -10.67 -2.75
CA ILE A 175 2.86 -9.65 -2.48
C ILE A 175 3.56 -9.96 -1.17
N LEU A 176 2.83 -10.03 -0.05
CA LEU A 176 3.41 -10.25 1.29
C LEU A 176 4.19 -11.56 1.40
N THR A 177 3.68 -12.66 0.84
CA THR A 177 4.33 -13.97 0.90
C THR A 177 5.61 -14.06 0.06
N SER A 178 5.74 -13.20 -0.96
CA SER A 178 6.89 -13.20 -1.87
C SER A 178 7.88 -12.05 -1.62
N PHE A 179 7.49 -11.04 -0.83
CA PHE A 179 8.31 -9.89 -0.45
C PHE A 179 9.62 -10.32 0.22
N ASP A 180 10.75 -9.96 -0.39
CA ASP A 180 12.07 -10.45 -0.03
C ASP A 180 13.10 -9.33 -0.17
N ILE A 181 13.79 -9.01 0.93
CA ILE A 181 14.87 -8.03 0.93
C ILE A 181 16.16 -8.76 0.54
N LYS A 182 16.61 -8.53 -0.70
CA LYS A 182 17.81 -9.14 -1.28
C LYS A 182 19.10 -8.42 -0.90
N ASP A 183 19.04 -7.10 -0.78
CA ASP A 183 20.18 -6.26 -0.41
C ASP A 183 19.83 -5.31 0.73
N TRP A 184 20.34 -5.63 1.93
CA TRP A 184 20.18 -4.80 3.12
C TRP A 184 21.08 -3.55 3.09
N GLY A 185 22.00 -3.45 2.14
CA GLY A 185 22.77 -2.23 1.86
C GLY A 185 21.88 -1.06 1.47
N LEU A 186 20.65 -1.33 0.99
CA LEU A 186 19.62 -0.34 0.67
C LEU A 186 19.37 0.68 1.80
N PHE A 187 19.48 0.24 3.06
CA PHE A 187 19.14 1.08 4.22
C PHE A 187 20.35 1.83 4.81
N ASN A 188 21.53 1.72 4.20
CA ASN A 188 22.77 2.33 4.70
C ASN A 188 23.13 3.66 4.00
N ALA A 189 22.24 4.19 3.16
CA ALA A 189 22.44 5.42 2.39
C ALA A 189 22.17 6.69 3.22
#